data_AF-A0A4U6AJ61-F1
#
_entry.id   AF-A0A4U6AJ61-F1
#
_cell.length_a   1.000
_cell.length_b   1.000
_cell.length_c   1.000
_cell.angle_alpha   90.00
_cell.angle_beta   90.00
_cell.angle_gamma   90.00
#
_symmetry.space_group_name_H-M   'P 1'
#
loop_
_entity.id
_entity.type
_entity.pdbx_description
1 polymer ?
#
loop_
_entity_poly.entity_id
_entity_poly.type
_entity_poly.pdbx_seq_one_letter_code
_entity_poly.pdbx_strand_id
1 'polypeptide(L)'
;MERHAFARGCLVGNLRQEMGALPEAFRQQLSDVFADWQHRTALCLRAAQAAGEIGAHHDADRLAAFFWIGWEGAVLRAKLERSGAPLRTFAEGFFAMIRTCPPFLNNSSRSV
;
A
#
# COMPACT_ATOMS: atom_id res chain seq x y z
N MET A 1 -4.62 -7.19 -13.26
CA MET A 1 -4.41 -6.34 -14.45
C MET A 1 -3.95 -7.14 -15.67
N GLU A 2 -3.15 -8.19 -15.48
CA GLU A 2 -2.58 -9.04 -16.55
C GLU A 2 -3.60 -9.60 -17.56
N ARG A 3 -4.76 -10.11 -17.10
CA ARG A 3 -5.87 -10.57 -17.99
C ARG A 3 -6.25 -9.57 -19.09
N HIS A 4 -6.05 -8.28 -18.86
CA HIS A 4 -6.37 -7.22 -19.80
C HIS A 4 -5.13 -6.54 -20.37
N ALA A 5 -4.00 -7.26 -20.43
CA ALA A 5 -2.70 -6.72 -20.87
C ALA A 5 -2.36 -5.38 -20.19
N PHE A 6 -2.72 -5.26 -18.91
CA PHE A 6 -2.54 -4.07 -18.09
C PHE A 6 -3.23 -2.79 -18.60
N ALA A 7 -4.14 -2.87 -19.57
CA ALA A 7 -4.87 -1.73 -20.11
C ALA A 7 -5.93 -1.15 -19.16
N ARG A 8 -6.32 -1.90 -18.11
CA ARG A 8 -7.31 -1.49 -17.10
C ARG A 8 -6.62 -1.24 -15.76
N GLY A 9 -6.89 -0.08 -15.14
CA GLY A 9 -6.41 0.31 -13.81
C GLY A 9 -7.53 0.38 -12.77
N CYS A 10 -7.30 1.11 -11.69
CA CYS A 10 -8.30 1.38 -10.66
C CYS A 10 -9.33 2.39 -11.18
N LEU A 11 -10.63 2.08 -11.06
CA LEU A 11 -11.70 3.02 -11.44
C LEU A 11 -11.64 4.29 -10.58
N VAL A 12 -11.57 4.12 -9.26
CA VAL A 12 -11.47 5.20 -8.27
C VAL A 12 -10.22 6.04 -8.52
N GLY A 13 -9.08 5.39 -8.77
CA GLY A 13 -7.82 6.06 -9.12
C GLY A 13 -7.88 6.87 -10.40
N ASN A 14 -8.54 6.37 -11.46
CA ASN A 14 -8.74 7.13 -12.69
C ASN A 14 -9.65 8.35 -12.45
N LEU A 15 -10.80 8.16 -11.79
CA LEU A 15 -11.74 9.26 -11.51
C LEU A 15 -11.08 10.36 -10.67
N ARG A 16 -10.22 10.00 -9.71
CA ARG A 16 -9.43 10.95 -8.91
C ARG A 16 -8.51 11.85 -9.75
N GLN A 17 -8.02 11.38 -10.90
CA GLN A 17 -7.16 12.21 -11.77
C GLN A 17 -7.99 13.21 -12.60
N GLU A 18 -9.26 12.92 -12.82
CA GLU A 18 -10.20 13.73 -13.61
C GLU A 18 -11.03 14.69 -12.74
N MET A 19 -10.59 15.02 -11.51
CA MET A 19 -11.34 15.87 -10.57
C MET A 19 -11.71 17.24 -11.11
N GLY A 20 -10.94 17.78 -12.07
CA GLY A 20 -11.28 19.04 -12.72
C GLY A 20 -12.51 18.95 -13.64
N ALA A 21 -12.90 17.73 -14.06
CA ALA A 21 -14.00 17.48 -14.99
C ALA A 21 -15.21 16.80 -14.33
N LEU A 22 -15.13 16.42 -13.05
CA LEU A 22 -16.22 15.75 -12.34
C LEU A 22 -17.02 16.72 -11.44
N PRO A 23 -18.31 16.46 -11.21
CA PRO A 23 -19.10 17.20 -10.22
C PRO A 23 -18.48 17.11 -8.83
N GLU A 24 -18.56 18.19 -8.05
CA GLU A 24 -17.95 18.30 -6.72
C GLU A 24 -18.35 17.16 -5.76
N ALA A 25 -19.57 16.64 -5.87
CA ALA A 25 -20.05 15.51 -5.07
C ALA A 25 -19.18 14.24 -5.20
N PHE A 26 -18.47 14.05 -6.31
CA PHE A 26 -17.57 12.91 -6.50
C PHE A 26 -16.34 12.99 -5.58
N ARG A 27 -15.92 14.19 -5.18
CA ARG A 27 -14.76 14.35 -4.29
C ARG A 27 -14.99 13.65 -2.96
N GLN A 28 -16.16 13.87 -2.35
CA GLN A 28 -16.50 13.23 -1.08
C GLN A 28 -16.64 11.71 -1.26
N GLN A 29 -17.35 11.26 -2.28
CA GLN A 29 -17.55 9.82 -2.52
C GLN A 29 -16.23 9.07 -2.73
N LEU A 30 -15.30 9.63 -3.51
CA LEU A 30 -13.99 9.02 -3.71
C LEU A 30 -13.14 9.07 -2.44
N SER A 31 -13.24 10.15 -1.67
CA SER A 31 -12.58 10.25 -0.36
C SER A 31 -13.07 9.17 0.60
N ASP A 32 -14.37 8.94 0.66
CA ASP A 32 -14.98 7.92 1.54
C ASP A 32 -14.55 6.51 1.15
N VAL A 33 -14.44 6.23 -0.16
CA VAL A 33 -13.94 4.93 -0.65
C VAL A 33 -12.49 4.71 -0.22
N PHE A 34 -11.61 5.71 -0.37
CA PHE A 34 -10.24 5.59 0.12
C PHE A 34 -10.16 5.44 1.64
N ALA A 35 -11.02 6.14 2.38
CA ALA A 35 -11.09 6.02 3.84
C ALA A 35 -11.51 4.60 4.27
N ASP A 36 -12.52 4.00 3.63
CA ASP A 36 -12.91 2.60 3.89
C ASP A 36 -11.75 1.62 3.62
N TRP A 37 -11.10 1.77 2.46
CA TRP A 37 -9.98 0.91 2.09
C TRP A 37 -8.81 1.06 3.06
N GLN A 38 -8.47 2.28 3.47
CA GLN A 38 -7.44 2.55 4.47
C GLN A 38 -7.80 1.94 5.82
N HIS A 39 -9.05 2.09 6.27
CA HIS A 39 -9.50 1.51 7.53
C HIS A 39 -9.34 -0.01 7.54
N ARG A 40 -9.78 -0.68 6.47
CA ARG A 40 -9.67 -2.13 6.32
C ARG A 40 -8.21 -2.59 6.26
N THR A 41 -7.35 -1.86 5.56
CA THR A 41 -5.91 -2.14 5.53
C THR A 41 -5.28 -1.96 6.93
N ALA A 42 -5.67 -0.92 7.68
CA ALA A 42 -5.18 -0.68 9.03
C ALA A 42 -5.55 -1.82 9.99
N LEU A 43 -6.77 -2.38 9.87
CA LEU A 43 -7.18 -3.57 10.64
C LEU A 43 -6.27 -4.77 10.37
N CYS A 44 -5.92 -5.03 9.11
CA CYS A 44 -4.99 -6.10 8.76
C CYS A 44 -3.58 -5.84 9.33
N LEU A 45 -3.09 -4.61 9.27
CA LEU A 45 -1.79 -4.24 9.81
C LEU A 45 -1.75 -4.42 11.33
N ARG A 46 -2.79 -4.02 12.07
CA ARG A 46 -2.88 -4.27 13.51
C ARG A 46 -2.91 -5.74 13.86
N ALA A 47 -3.60 -6.57 13.07
CA ALA A 47 -3.60 -8.02 13.27
C ALA A 47 -2.19 -8.61 13.07
N ALA A 48 -1.46 -8.17 12.04
CA ALA A 48 -0.07 -8.58 11.81
C ALA A 48 0.88 -8.11 12.92
N GLN A 49 0.65 -6.91 13.49
CA GLN A 49 1.39 -6.44 14.68
C GLN A 49 1.14 -7.33 15.90
N ALA A 50 -0.12 -7.69 16.15
CA ALA A 50 -0.49 -8.58 17.25
C ALA A 50 0.12 -9.99 17.09
N ALA A 51 0.31 -10.45 15.85
CA ALA A 51 0.98 -11.70 15.53
C ALA A 51 2.53 -11.60 15.53
N GLY A 52 3.10 -10.41 15.68
CA GLY A 52 4.55 -10.19 15.64
C GLY A 52 5.18 -10.25 14.23
N GLU A 53 4.37 -10.24 13.18
CA GLU A 53 4.82 -10.32 11.78
C GLU A 53 5.41 -8.99 11.28
N ILE A 54 4.91 -7.87 11.82
CA ILE A 54 5.38 -6.52 11.51
C ILE A 54 5.65 -5.72 12.80
N GLY A 55 6.49 -4.70 12.71
CA GLY A 55 6.91 -3.92 13.88
C GLY A 55 5.74 -3.21 14.60
N ALA A 56 5.62 -3.39 15.91
CA ALA A 56 4.61 -2.71 16.73
C ALA A 56 4.83 -1.18 16.83
N HIS A 57 5.99 -0.68 16.40
CA HIS A 57 6.32 0.74 16.39
C HIS A 57 5.69 1.52 15.22
N HIS A 58 5.13 0.83 14.23
CA HIS A 58 4.43 1.48 13.12
C HIS A 58 3.02 1.94 13.55
N ASP A 59 2.66 3.17 13.20
CA ASP A 59 1.26 3.61 13.24
C ASP A 59 0.50 2.95 12.07
N ALA A 60 -0.40 2.02 12.40
CA ALA A 60 -1.14 1.23 11.41
C ALA A 60 -2.04 2.09 10.51
N ASP A 61 -2.62 3.18 11.03
CA ASP A 61 -3.49 4.06 10.25
C ASP A 61 -2.67 4.87 9.24
N ARG A 62 -1.54 5.43 9.68
CA ARG A 62 -0.61 6.13 8.78
C ARG A 62 -0.01 5.20 7.74
N LEU A 63 0.33 3.97 8.13
CA LEU A 63 0.90 2.98 7.23
C LEU A 63 -0.12 2.51 6.18
N ALA A 64 -1.39 2.38 6.55
CA ALA A 64 -2.46 2.09 5.60
C ALA A 64 -2.70 3.25 4.61
N ALA A 65 -2.66 4.49 5.08
CA ALA A 65 -2.73 5.67 4.20
C ALA A 65 -1.54 5.70 3.22
N PHE A 66 -0.32 5.49 3.72
CA PHE A 66 0.89 5.39 2.89
C PHE A 66 0.78 4.29 1.84
N PHE A 67 0.26 3.12 2.22
CA PHE A 67 0.04 2.01 1.29
C PHE A 67 -0.83 2.43 0.11
N TRP A 68 -2.01 3.02 0.37
CA TRP A 68 -2.94 3.40 -0.71
C TRP A 68 -2.45 4.56 -1.56
N ILE A 69 -1.69 5.50 -0.99
CA ILE A 69 -1.02 6.56 -1.75
C ILE A 69 -0.05 5.96 -2.77
N GLY A 70 0.79 5.01 -2.34
CA GLY A 70 1.78 4.39 -3.21
C GLY A 70 1.19 3.35 -4.19
N TRP A 71 0.24 2.54 -3.73
CA TRP A 71 -0.40 1.50 -4.54
C TRP A 71 -1.13 2.08 -5.75
N GLU A 72 -1.86 3.18 -5.59
CA GLU A 72 -2.52 3.86 -6.73
C GLU A 72 -1.49 4.40 -7.73
N GLY A 73 -0.34 4.88 -7.27
CA GLY A 73 0.78 5.26 -8.14
C GLY A 73 1.36 4.06 -8.91
N ALA A 74 1.48 2.91 -8.24
CA ALA A 74 1.95 1.67 -8.87
C ALA A 74 0.95 1.15 -9.92
N VAL A 75 -0.36 1.19 -9.64
CA VAL A 75 -1.41 0.84 -10.60
C VAL A 75 -1.40 1.76 -11.82
N LEU A 76 -1.23 3.06 -11.60
CA LEU A 76 -1.11 4.03 -12.69
C LEU A 76 0.08 3.71 -13.60
N ARG A 77 1.26 3.48 -13.01
CA ARG A 77 2.46 3.13 -13.78
C ARG A 77 2.36 1.78 -14.47
N ALA A 78 1.74 0.79 -13.84
CA ALA A 78 1.51 -0.51 -14.46
C ALA A 78 0.63 -0.39 -15.72
N LYS A 79 -0.37 0.50 -15.69
CA LYS A 79 -1.20 0.81 -16.86
C LYS A 79 -0.40 1.53 -17.95
N LEU A 80 0.41 2.53 -17.58
CA LEU A 80 1.26 3.29 -18.50
C LEU A 80 2.26 2.37 -19.23
N GLU A 81 2.94 1.51 -18.50
CA GLU A 81 4.02 0.65 -19.02
C GLU A 81 3.53 -0.68 -19.57
N ARG A 82 2.23 -0.95 -19.46
CA ARG A 82 1.62 -2.24 -19.78
C ARG A 82 2.34 -3.44 -19.13
N SER A 83 2.74 -3.26 -17.87
CA SER A 83 3.61 -4.20 -17.16
C SER A 83 3.22 -4.32 -15.70
N GLY A 84 3.40 -5.52 -15.14
CA GLY A 84 3.25 -5.75 -13.69
C GLY A 84 4.46 -5.29 -12.87
N ALA A 85 5.54 -4.83 -13.50
CA ALA A 85 6.77 -4.45 -12.79
C ALA A 85 6.55 -3.36 -11.72
N PRO A 86 5.82 -2.25 -11.98
CA PRO A 86 5.59 -1.22 -10.97
C PRO A 86 4.84 -1.73 -9.73
N LEU A 87 3.89 -2.66 -9.91
CA LEU A 87 3.16 -3.29 -8.81
C LEU A 87 4.09 -4.13 -7.92
N ARG A 88 4.97 -4.92 -8.54
CA ARG A 88 5.97 -5.73 -7.81
C ARG A 88 6.95 -4.84 -7.07
N THR A 89 7.52 -3.84 -7.73
CA THR A 89 8.46 -2.90 -7.11
C THR A 89 7.86 -2.22 -5.88
N PHE A 90 6.61 -1.75 -5.97
CA PHE A 90 5.95 -1.16 -4.81
C PHE A 90 5.72 -2.19 -3.70
N ALA A 91 5.19 -3.37 -4.03
CA ALA A 91 4.89 -4.40 -3.03
C ALA A 91 6.16 -4.86 -2.30
N GLU A 92 7.25 -5.14 -3.03
CA GLU A 92 8.55 -5.52 -2.48
C GLU A 92 9.09 -4.44 -1.53
N GLY A 93 9.07 -3.17 -1.94
CA GLY A 93 9.51 -2.05 -1.11
C GLY A 93 8.65 -1.86 0.14
N PHE A 94 7.32 -1.94 0.01
CA PHE A 94 6.40 -1.81 1.14
C PHE A 94 6.61 -2.94 2.15
N PHE A 95 6.72 -4.20 1.71
CA PHE A 95 6.97 -5.32 2.62
C PHE A 95 8.35 -5.25 3.26
N ALA A 96 9.40 -4.86 2.52
CA ALA A 96 10.73 -4.68 3.09
C ALA A 96 10.76 -3.63 4.21
N MET A 97 9.94 -2.58 4.09
CA MET A 97 9.84 -1.51 5.08
C MET A 97 9.16 -1.93 6.39
N ILE A 98 8.15 -2.80 6.34
CA ILE A 98 7.28 -3.10 7.50
C ILE A 98 7.63 -4.39 8.23
N ARG A 99 8.37 -5.29 7.58
CA ARG A 99 8.78 -6.56 8.19
C ARG A 99 9.63 -6.27 9.42
N THR A 100 9.38 -7.03 10.49
CA THR A 100 10.27 -7.01 11.64
C THR A 100 11.68 -7.41 11.18
N CYS A 101 12.67 -6.57 11.51
CA CYS A 101 14.03 -7.07 11.58
C CYS A 101 14.02 -8.14 12.69
N PRO A 102 14.48 -9.38 12.45
CA PRO A 102 14.62 -10.34 13.52
C PRO A 102 15.46 -9.72 14.64
N PRO A 103 15.14 -9.96 15.93
CA PRO A 103 16.02 -9.55 17.01
C PRO A 103 17.42 -10.12 16.71
N PHE A 104 18.40 -9.23 16.66
CA PHE A 104 19.79 -9.45 16.25
C PHE A 104 20.34 -10.85 16.56
N LEU A 105 21.19 -11.39 15.67
CA LEU A 105 22.25 -12.31 16.09
C LEU A 105 23.12 -11.58 17.13
N ASN A 106 22.74 -11.69 18.39
CA ASN A 106 23.50 -11.27 19.54
C ASN A 106 24.69 -12.22 19.65
N ASN A 107 25.78 -11.94 18.92
CA ASN A 107 27.02 -12.68 19.07
C ASN A 107 27.72 -12.25 20.36
N SER A 108 27.13 -12.59 21.50
CA SER A 108 27.81 -12.65 22.79
C SER A 108 28.60 -13.96 22.86
N SER A 109 29.62 -14.08 22.02
CA SER A 109 30.65 -15.14 22.06
C SER A 109 32.03 -14.54 21.84
N ARG A 110 32.42 -13.59 22.69
CA ARG A 110 33.84 -13.41 23.08
C ARG A 110 33.89 -13.43 24.60
N SER A 111 33.72 -14.64 25.12
CA SER A 111 34.17 -15.03 26.44
C SER A 111 35.64 -15.46 26.34
N VAL A 112 36.43 -14.91 27.28
CA VAL A 112 37.83 -15.26 27.64
C VAL A 112 38.90 -14.68 26.72
#